data_AF-A0A2V9ZPE9-F1
#
_entry.id   AF-A0A2V9ZPE9-F1
#
_cell.length_a   1.000
_cell.length_b   1.000
_cell.length_c   1.000
_cell.angle_alpha   90.00
_cell.angle_beta   90.00
_cell.angle_gamma   90.00
#
_symmetry.space_group_name_H-M   'P 1'
#
loop_
_entity.id
_entity.type
_entity.pdbx_description
1 polymer ?
#
loop_
_entity_poly.entity_id
_entity_poly.type
_entity_poly.pdbx_seq_one_letter_code
_entity_poly.pdbx_strand_id
1 'polypeptide(L)'
;MRALMHDYRNNKLAVPRALLVEAHLHECVSCSRYFEHATAPVAWEPAKPPAATNPLPWKMYAVAATIVVVIAAAAVFMQSDSLFATAGPRATVESIDGGLYRVSANGEQAVRPGDQFAQDEIVRTPNGGHAFLRLVDGSRVEMNERAEFSVSQGRKDTTVHLERGDILIQAAKRTSGHLYVLSKDCRVAVTGTIFSVSSGIRDSRIAVVEGAVRVSYAGEEQMLHPGEGISTASDSDPVSVKREIAWSRNLDQYLQLLAQFSSLEKKLASIPMPGLRYSSRLLRFVPQNAVLYASSPNYGDALKQADQLLHDQLQTSDVLKKWWEQVNANRHPSLEEMIEKFQTLSQYLGDEAVLSVVQRGDRCVPLILAEVQRAGLREYLEGEAAKANDNPNGQTILQVLNASELDGAVANTGSRSRLFAVVLPEYVLVSPDPMLLKNVIAGIESHSESGFAETPYGQVLANLYSKGAGLLFTADIASLRQYRRERVNHKEYKNHPHGLRLEDSGFGDLKYLIAESKDVNSTPENHAVMVFNGPRHGIASWLAAPAPMGALEFVSPQASAVVSVVVKQPEAMLDDIVSIGRAEGPGFESDFGNIESWLRFRLREDFASTLGGEATLALDG
;
A
#
# COMPACT_ATOMS: atom_id res chain seq x y z
N MET A 1 34.93 -47.56 8.74
CA MET A 1 34.15 -46.65 7.88
C MET A 1 34.87 -46.18 6.62
N ARG A 2 36.06 -45.55 6.68
CA ARG A 2 36.77 -45.09 5.47
C ARG A 2 37.01 -46.16 4.39
N ALA A 3 37.34 -47.40 4.78
CA ALA A 3 37.52 -48.51 3.84
C ALA A 3 36.24 -48.92 3.09
N LEU A 4 35.05 -48.69 3.68
CA LEU A 4 33.76 -49.01 3.06
C LEU A 4 33.27 -47.90 2.13
N MET A 5 33.77 -46.67 2.26
CA MET A 5 33.32 -45.51 1.47
C MET A 5 33.65 -45.64 -0.03
N HIS A 6 34.78 -46.27 -0.38
CA HIS A 6 35.15 -46.48 -1.77
C HIS A 6 34.19 -47.48 -2.46
N ASP A 7 33.82 -48.55 -1.76
CA ASP A 7 32.88 -49.55 -2.29
C ASP A 7 31.43 -49.06 -2.25
N TYR A 8 31.08 -48.21 -1.28
CA TYR A 8 29.80 -47.47 -1.26
C TYR A 8 29.66 -46.57 -2.48
N ARG A 9 30.68 -45.74 -2.78
CA ARG A 9 30.70 -44.82 -3.93
C ARG A 9 30.51 -45.53 -5.28
N ASN A 10 31.03 -46.76 -5.38
CA ASN A 10 30.95 -47.56 -6.60
C ASN A 10 29.74 -48.51 -6.62
N ASN A 11 28.78 -48.37 -5.68
CA ASN A 11 27.60 -49.22 -5.53
C ASN A 11 27.91 -50.73 -5.41
N LYS A 12 29.04 -51.08 -4.78
CA LYS A 12 29.48 -52.47 -4.59
C LYS A 12 29.14 -53.06 -3.22
N LEU A 13 28.53 -52.27 -2.33
CA LEU A 13 28.12 -52.75 -1.00
C LEU A 13 26.74 -53.39 -1.02
N ALA A 14 26.59 -54.46 -0.25
CA ALA A 14 25.28 -55.02 0.06
C ALA A 14 24.42 -54.01 0.86
N VAL A 15 23.12 -53.97 0.56
CA VAL A 15 22.15 -52.98 1.06
C VAL A 15 22.25 -52.70 2.58
N PRO A 16 22.36 -53.69 3.48
CA PRO A 16 22.46 -53.42 4.92
C PRO A 16 23.73 -52.63 5.30
N ARG A 17 24.83 -52.82 4.57
CA ARG A 17 26.08 -52.08 4.81
C ARG A 17 26.07 -50.70 4.16
N ALA A 18 25.33 -50.53 3.06
CA ALA A 18 25.13 -49.23 2.43
C ALA A 18 24.39 -48.27 3.37
N LEU A 19 23.28 -48.72 3.98
CA LEU A 19 22.49 -47.91 4.93
C LEU A 19 23.30 -47.51 6.18
N LEU A 20 24.20 -48.37 6.67
CA LEU A 20 25.07 -48.03 7.80
C LEU A 20 26.11 -46.96 7.44
N VAL A 21 26.58 -46.93 6.19
CA VAL A 21 27.48 -45.87 5.71
C VAL A 21 26.71 -44.57 5.53
N GLU A 22 25.49 -44.62 5.00
CA GLU A 22 24.62 -43.46 4.80
C GLU A 22 24.23 -42.79 6.13
N ALA A 23 23.79 -43.57 7.12
CA ALA A 23 23.50 -43.06 8.46
C ALA A 23 24.73 -42.41 9.12
N HIS A 24 25.91 -43.03 8.96
CA HIS A 24 27.15 -42.46 9.51
C HIS A 24 27.59 -41.17 8.80
N LEU A 25 27.32 -41.03 7.50
CA LEU A 25 27.59 -39.79 6.75
C LEU A 25 26.68 -38.65 7.21
N HIS A 26 25.44 -38.95 7.63
CA HIS A 26 24.53 -37.95 8.20
C HIS A 26 24.93 -37.51 9.63
N GLU A 27 25.46 -38.42 10.44
CA GLU A 27 25.83 -38.10 11.82
C GLU A 27 27.24 -37.48 11.95
N CYS A 28 28.18 -37.82 11.05
CA CYS A 28 29.58 -37.39 11.16
C CYS A 28 29.97 -36.38 10.08
N VAL A 29 29.91 -35.09 10.41
CA VAL A 29 30.21 -33.96 9.52
C VAL A 29 31.61 -34.04 8.87
N SER A 30 32.62 -34.53 9.60
CA SER A 30 33.99 -34.66 9.05
C SER A 30 34.11 -35.76 7.99
N CYS A 31 33.30 -36.82 8.11
CA CYS A 31 33.23 -37.90 7.13
C CYS A 31 32.40 -37.50 5.91
N SER A 32 31.33 -36.70 6.10
CA SER A 32 30.54 -36.13 4.98
C SER A 32 31.38 -35.22 4.10
N ARG A 33 32.11 -34.26 4.70
CA ARG A 33 32.98 -33.34 3.94
C ARG A 33 34.09 -34.07 3.17
N TYR A 34 34.68 -35.12 3.76
CA TYR A 34 35.68 -35.94 3.07
C TYR A 34 35.10 -36.71 1.88
N PHE A 35 33.84 -37.14 1.96
CA PHE A 35 33.14 -37.81 0.86
C PHE A 35 32.80 -36.85 -0.29
N GLU A 36 32.35 -35.63 0.01
CA GLU A 36 32.01 -34.58 -0.99
C GLU A 36 33.24 -33.97 -1.68
N HIS A 37 34.38 -33.82 -1.00
CA HIS A 37 35.60 -33.28 -1.61
C HIS A 37 36.31 -34.26 -2.55
N ALA A 38 35.90 -35.54 -2.58
CA ALA A 38 36.45 -36.54 -3.49
C ALA A 38 35.70 -36.62 -4.85
N THR A 39 34.69 -35.79 -5.08
CA THR A 39 34.02 -35.62 -6.38
C THR A 39 34.82 -34.64 -7.25
N ALA A 40 35.43 -35.15 -8.33
CA ALA A 40 36.11 -34.30 -9.30
C ALA A 40 35.07 -33.40 -10.01
N PRO A 41 35.39 -32.12 -10.27
CA PRO A 41 34.48 -31.22 -10.97
C PRO A 41 34.30 -31.69 -12.42
N VAL A 42 33.04 -31.74 -12.87
CA VAL A 42 32.68 -31.96 -14.27
C VAL A 42 33.14 -30.75 -15.07
N ALA A 43 34.13 -30.94 -15.96
CA ALA A 43 34.59 -29.92 -16.87
C ALA A 43 33.53 -29.64 -17.94
N TRP A 44 32.84 -28.52 -17.83
CA TRP A 44 32.10 -27.91 -18.93
C TRP A 44 33.04 -26.95 -19.69
N GLU A 45 33.28 -27.21 -20.98
CA GLU A 45 33.89 -26.23 -21.88
C GLU A 45 32.81 -25.29 -22.42
N PRO A 46 32.87 -23.97 -22.16
CA PRO A 46 31.99 -23.02 -22.81
C PRO A 46 32.47 -22.72 -24.23
N ALA A 47 31.52 -22.69 -25.18
CA ALA A 47 31.75 -22.21 -26.53
C ALA A 47 32.29 -20.76 -26.51
N LYS A 48 33.34 -20.50 -27.30
CA LYS A 48 33.94 -19.16 -27.48
C LYS A 48 32.89 -18.14 -27.98
N PRO A 49 32.67 -17.01 -27.29
CA PRO A 49 31.96 -15.87 -27.86
C PRO A 49 32.86 -15.09 -28.86
N PRO A 50 32.27 -14.40 -29.86
CA PRO A 50 33.02 -13.56 -30.77
C PRO A 50 33.61 -12.33 -30.06
N ALA A 51 34.73 -11.85 -30.62
CA ALA A 51 35.64 -10.88 -30.02
C ALA A 51 34.99 -9.55 -29.61
N ALA A 52 35.34 -9.11 -28.40
CA ALA A 52 34.99 -7.83 -27.82
C ALA A 52 35.68 -6.64 -28.51
N THR A 53 34.97 -5.52 -28.66
CA THR A 53 35.55 -4.20 -28.84
C THR A 53 35.38 -3.37 -27.56
N ASN A 54 36.51 -3.08 -26.93
CA ASN A 54 36.82 -2.16 -25.83
C ASN A 54 36.02 -2.24 -24.50
N PRO A 55 36.69 -2.55 -23.37
CA PRO A 55 36.14 -2.30 -22.05
C PRO A 55 36.46 -0.85 -21.62
N LEU A 56 35.42 -0.05 -21.34
CA LEU A 56 35.57 1.10 -20.45
C LEU A 56 35.22 0.69 -19.01
N PRO A 57 35.83 1.30 -17.99
CA PRO A 57 36.07 0.69 -16.70
C PRO A 57 34.82 0.66 -15.81
N TRP A 58 34.60 -0.49 -15.17
CA TRP A 58 33.62 -0.77 -14.12
C TRP A 58 33.64 0.17 -12.90
N LYS A 59 34.57 1.14 -12.84
CA LYS A 59 34.61 2.17 -11.79
C LYS A 59 33.38 3.11 -11.82
N MET A 60 32.56 3.06 -12.86
CA MET A 60 31.21 3.64 -12.87
C MET A 60 30.11 2.73 -12.29
N TYR A 61 30.41 1.50 -11.85
CA TYR A 61 29.46 0.62 -11.15
C TYR A 61 29.71 0.54 -9.63
N ALA A 62 30.81 1.15 -9.15
CA ALA A 62 30.85 1.68 -7.78
C ALA A 62 29.73 2.72 -7.54
N VAL A 63 29.04 3.16 -8.60
CA VAL A 63 27.87 4.04 -8.58
C VAL A 63 26.59 3.32 -8.16
N ALA A 64 26.46 1.99 -8.13
CA ALA A 64 25.25 1.39 -7.53
C ALA A 64 25.29 1.47 -5.98
N ALA A 65 26.43 1.16 -5.36
CA ALA A 65 26.65 1.35 -3.92
C ALA A 65 26.81 2.83 -3.54
N THR A 66 27.46 3.66 -4.37
CA THR A 66 27.48 5.12 -4.13
C THR A 66 26.20 5.83 -4.55
N ILE A 67 25.32 5.29 -5.41
CA ILE A 67 23.95 5.81 -5.57
C ILE A 67 23.15 5.52 -4.32
N VAL A 68 23.30 4.35 -3.67
CA VAL A 68 22.60 4.12 -2.39
C VAL A 68 23.17 5.03 -1.29
N VAL A 69 24.49 5.27 -1.23
CA VAL A 69 25.09 6.22 -0.27
C VAL A 69 24.84 7.68 -0.63
N VAL A 70 24.73 8.05 -1.91
CA VAL A 70 24.41 9.42 -2.39
C VAL A 70 22.90 9.66 -2.38
N ILE A 71 22.04 8.65 -2.54
CA ILE A 71 20.60 8.72 -2.30
C ILE A 71 20.33 8.69 -0.79
N ALA A 72 21.08 7.95 0.02
CA ALA A 72 21.00 8.03 1.47
C ALA A 72 21.53 9.39 1.97
N ALA A 73 22.65 9.87 1.45
CA ALA A 73 23.18 11.19 1.76
C ALA A 73 22.30 12.31 1.19
N ALA A 74 21.69 12.17 0.01
CA ALA A 74 20.72 13.12 -0.54
C ALA A 74 19.35 13.00 0.13
N ALA A 75 18.96 11.86 0.66
CA ALA A 75 17.78 11.71 1.53
C ALA A 75 18.04 12.32 2.91
N VAL A 76 19.29 12.34 3.39
CA VAL A 76 19.73 13.08 4.58
C VAL A 76 19.87 14.58 4.28
N PHE A 77 20.36 14.98 3.10
CA PHE A 77 20.55 16.38 2.67
C PHE A 77 19.26 17.04 2.14
N MET A 78 18.28 16.26 1.68
CA MET A 78 16.91 16.71 1.38
C MET A 78 16.00 16.66 2.61
N GLN A 79 16.42 15.99 3.70
CA GLN A 79 15.81 16.09 5.04
C GLN A 79 16.38 17.22 5.89
N SER A 80 17.50 17.83 5.51
CA SER A 80 17.97 19.05 6.18
C SER A 80 17.14 20.25 5.71
N ASP A 81 16.05 20.53 6.43
CA ASP A 81 15.14 21.67 6.24
C ASP A 81 15.81 23.06 6.40
N SER A 82 17.12 23.11 6.69
CA SER A 82 17.81 24.33 7.14
C SER A 82 18.20 25.32 6.04
N LEU A 83 18.23 24.94 4.76
CA LEU A 83 18.83 25.78 3.71
C LEU A 83 17.86 26.70 2.94
N PHE A 84 16.54 26.51 3.08
CA PHE A 84 15.54 27.29 2.31
C PHE A 84 14.38 27.84 3.16
N ALA A 85 14.63 28.03 4.46
CA ALA A 85 13.69 28.69 5.37
C ALA A 85 13.41 30.13 4.91
N THR A 86 12.16 30.41 4.53
CA THR A 86 11.71 31.80 4.33
C THR A 86 11.66 32.52 5.67
N ALA A 87 12.27 33.69 5.80
CA ALA A 87 12.21 34.47 7.03
C ALA A 87 10.74 34.80 7.36
N GLY A 88 10.22 34.27 8.47
CA GLY A 88 8.85 34.45 8.92
C GLY A 88 8.60 33.75 10.25
N PRO A 89 7.59 34.19 11.02
CA PRO A 89 7.19 33.53 12.28
C PRO A 89 6.71 32.10 12.00
N ARG A 90 7.01 31.14 12.88
CA ARG A 90 6.65 29.71 12.77
C ARG A 90 5.56 29.27 13.73
N ALA A 91 5.44 29.95 14.86
CA ALA A 91 4.38 29.76 15.83
C ALA A 91 3.99 31.10 16.45
N THR A 92 2.72 31.23 16.84
CA THR A 92 2.17 32.38 17.57
C THR A 92 1.56 31.87 18.87
N VAL A 93 1.81 32.54 19.99
CA VAL A 93 1.16 32.21 21.26
C VAL A 93 -0.32 32.59 21.21
N GLU A 94 -1.22 31.65 21.45
CA GLU A 94 -2.66 31.94 21.62
C GLU A 94 -2.99 32.32 23.06
N SER A 95 -2.55 31.52 24.04
CA SER A 95 -2.78 31.77 25.45
C SER A 95 -1.74 31.10 26.34
N ILE A 96 -1.57 31.62 27.56
CA ILE A 96 -0.61 31.14 28.56
C ILE A 96 -1.31 31.06 29.91
N ASP A 97 -1.09 29.97 30.63
CA ASP A 97 -1.46 29.77 32.03
C ASP A 97 -0.19 29.38 32.80
N GLY A 98 0.17 30.06 33.89
CA GLY A 98 1.39 29.72 34.66
C GLY A 98 2.76 30.07 34.02
N GLY A 99 2.80 30.62 32.81
CA GLY A 99 3.99 31.25 32.20
C GLY A 99 4.57 30.50 31.00
N LEU A 100 5.27 31.23 30.12
CA LEU A 100 5.96 30.70 28.95
C LEU A 100 7.24 31.50 28.73
N TYR A 101 8.34 30.82 28.43
CA TYR A 101 9.66 31.44 28.29
C TYR A 101 10.29 31.07 26.96
N ARG A 102 10.90 32.06 26.29
CA ARG A 102 11.83 31.83 25.18
C ARG A 102 13.20 31.56 25.77
N VAL A 103 13.81 30.44 25.41
CA VAL A 103 15.14 30.05 25.88
C VAL A 103 16.16 30.38 24.79
N SER A 104 17.17 31.17 25.14
CA SER A 104 18.27 31.53 24.25
C SER A 104 19.61 31.39 24.97
N ALA A 105 20.72 31.46 24.24
CA ALA A 105 22.06 31.50 24.82
C ALA A 105 22.27 32.68 25.81
N ASN A 106 21.44 33.72 25.71
CA ASN A 106 21.53 34.94 26.52
C ASN A 106 20.59 34.92 27.75
N GLY A 107 19.85 33.83 27.98
CA GLY A 107 18.93 33.67 29.11
C GLY A 107 17.50 33.36 28.69
N GLU A 108 16.62 33.29 29.70
CA GLU A 108 15.19 33.03 29.54
C GLU A 108 14.40 34.35 29.55
N GLN A 109 13.59 34.58 28.51
CA GLN A 109 12.73 35.75 28.39
C GLN A 109 11.26 35.35 28.47
N ALA A 110 10.50 36.00 29.35
CA ALA A 110 9.06 35.75 29.45
C ALA A 110 8.33 36.17 28.17
N VAL A 111 7.41 35.34 27.72
CA VAL A 111 6.60 35.51 26.51
C VAL A 111 5.17 35.91 26.87
N ARG A 112 4.51 36.70 26.03
CA ARG A 112 3.11 37.12 26.17
C ARG A 112 2.24 36.51 25.07
N PRO A 113 0.92 36.38 25.30
CA PRO A 113 -0.02 36.01 24.24
C PRO A 113 0.09 36.95 23.04
N GLY A 114 0.07 36.40 21.83
CA GLY A 114 0.28 37.12 20.57
C GLY A 114 1.73 37.22 20.11
N ASP A 115 2.71 36.91 20.97
CA ASP A 115 4.12 36.88 20.56
C ASP A 115 4.35 35.76 19.54
N GLN A 116 5.27 36.03 18.62
CA GLN A 116 5.63 35.12 17.53
C GLN A 116 7.04 34.58 17.72
N PHE A 117 7.24 33.34 17.31
CA PHE A 117 8.53 32.64 17.38
C PHE A 117 9.10 32.40 16.00
N ALA A 118 10.41 32.62 15.86
CA ALA A 118 11.13 32.27 14.65
C ALA A 118 11.45 30.77 14.60
N GLN A 119 12.03 30.34 13.48
CA GLN A 119 12.48 28.97 13.30
C GLN A 119 13.55 28.60 14.35
N ASP A 120 13.44 27.39 14.88
CA ASP A 120 14.35 26.80 15.87
C ASP A 120 14.48 27.60 17.19
N GLU A 121 13.58 28.57 17.44
CA GLU A 121 13.48 29.21 18.75
C GLU A 121 12.87 28.25 19.76
N ILE A 122 13.59 28.05 20.87
CA ILE A 122 13.16 27.15 21.94
C ILE A 122 12.18 27.87 22.85
N VAL A 123 11.05 27.22 23.10
CA VAL A 123 10.01 27.69 24.02
C VAL A 123 9.82 26.66 25.12
N ARG A 124 9.75 27.15 26.37
CA ARG A 124 9.65 26.31 27.56
C ARG A 124 8.53 26.77 28.50
N THR A 125 7.73 25.82 28.98
CA THR A 125 6.80 26.03 30.09
C THR A 125 7.48 25.72 31.44
N PRO A 126 7.24 26.51 32.50
CA PRO A 126 7.72 26.21 33.84
C PRO A 126 6.88 25.09 34.49
N ASN A 127 7.23 24.74 35.73
CA ASN A 127 6.38 23.90 36.58
C ASN A 127 5.03 24.58 36.82
N GLY A 128 3.92 23.85 36.66
CA GLY A 128 2.55 24.37 36.71
C GLY A 128 2.16 25.28 35.53
N GLY A 129 3.03 25.44 34.52
CA GLY A 129 2.76 26.26 33.34
C GLY A 129 2.17 25.46 32.19
N HIS A 130 1.21 26.03 31.48
CA HIS A 130 0.60 25.51 30.26
C HIS A 130 0.53 26.61 29.21
N ALA A 131 0.63 26.24 27.94
CA ALA A 131 0.51 27.21 26.85
C ALA A 131 -0.18 26.61 25.64
N PHE A 132 -0.91 27.45 24.92
CA PHE A 132 -1.48 27.13 23.62
C PHE A 132 -0.77 27.95 22.55
N LEU A 133 -0.27 27.27 21.53
CA LEU A 133 0.41 27.89 20.39
C LEU A 133 -0.28 27.51 19.09
N ARG A 134 -0.36 28.44 18.15
CA ARG A 134 -0.82 28.21 16.78
C ARG A 134 0.36 28.24 15.83
N LEU A 135 0.58 27.14 15.11
CA LEU A 135 1.58 27.04 14.05
C LEU A 135 1.09 27.75 12.79
N VAL A 136 2.02 28.12 11.91
CA VAL A 136 1.71 28.80 10.63
C VAL A 136 0.79 27.98 9.73
N ASP A 137 0.89 26.66 9.78
CA ASP A 137 0.04 25.76 9.01
C ASP A 137 -1.40 25.66 9.55
N GLY A 138 -1.71 26.38 10.64
CA GLY A 138 -3.00 26.38 11.31
C GLY A 138 -3.13 25.32 12.41
N SER A 139 -2.13 24.45 12.59
CA SER A 139 -2.12 23.46 13.67
C SER A 139 -2.05 24.15 15.03
N ARG A 140 -2.65 23.55 16.05
CA ARG A 140 -2.59 24.04 17.44
C ARG A 140 -1.81 23.06 18.29
N VAL A 141 -0.94 23.58 19.15
CA VAL A 141 -0.13 22.82 20.09
C VAL A 141 -0.49 23.28 21.50
N GLU A 142 -0.97 22.35 22.32
CA GLU A 142 -1.11 22.50 23.76
C GLU A 142 0.16 21.95 24.42
N MET A 143 0.81 22.76 25.24
CA MET A 143 1.99 22.39 26.01
C MET A 143 1.62 22.13 27.47
N ASN A 144 2.09 21.01 28.01
CA ASN A 144 2.04 20.73 29.44
C ASN A 144 3.15 21.47 30.20
N GLU A 145 3.19 21.31 31.52
CA GLU A 145 4.30 21.81 32.34
C GLU A 145 5.65 21.18 31.97
N ARG A 146 6.73 21.94 32.14
CA ARG A 146 8.12 21.52 31.85
C ARG A 146 8.37 21.07 30.40
N ALA A 147 7.43 21.31 29.49
CA ALA A 147 7.59 21.02 28.08
C ALA A 147 8.56 22.00 27.43
N GLU A 148 9.40 21.48 26.55
CA GLU A 148 10.37 22.27 25.79
C GLU A 148 10.31 21.83 24.34
N PHE A 149 9.97 22.78 23.47
CA PHE A 149 9.83 22.50 22.06
C PHE A 149 10.30 23.65 21.18
N SER A 150 10.63 23.32 19.94
CA SER A 150 10.92 24.28 18.88
C SER A 150 10.25 23.83 17.58
N VAL A 151 10.19 24.73 16.59
CA VAL A 151 9.55 24.44 15.30
C VAL A 151 10.51 24.79 14.17
N SER A 152 10.73 23.83 13.28
CA SER A 152 11.39 24.04 12.00
C SER A 152 10.40 23.85 10.85
N GLN A 153 10.66 24.50 9.72
CA GLN A 153 9.81 24.38 8.54
C GLN A 153 10.66 24.11 7.31
N GLY A 154 10.35 23.02 6.62
CA GLY A 154 10.88 22.67 5.31
C GLY A 154 10.12 23.35 4.18
N ARG A 155 10.40 22.93 2.94
CA ARG A 155 9.74 23.49 1.75
C ARG A 155 8.22 23.27 1.74
N LYS A 156 7.78 22.11 2.26
CA LYS A 156 6.36 21.74 2.35
C LYS A 156 5.98 21.18 3.72
N ASP A 157 6.97 20.82 4.54
CA ASP A 157 6.75 20.10 5.80
C ASP A 157 6.99 21.02 6.98
N THR A 158 6.32 20.75 8.10
CA THR A 158 6.55 21.42 9.38
C THR A 158 7.04 20.36 10.35
N THR A 159 8.10 20.64 11.10
CA THR A 159 8.66 19.71 12.08
C THR A 159 8.67 20.36 13.46
N VAL A 160 8.02 19.72 14.41
CA VAL A 160 7.98 20.08 15.82
C VAL A 160 9.04 19.24 16.53
N HIS A 161 10.06 19.88 17.11
CA HIS A 161 11.09 19.19 17.89
C HIS A 161 10.71 19.24 19.36
N LEU A 162 10.49 18.09 19.97
CA LEU A 162 10.10 17.93 21.37
C LEU A 162 11.27 17.37 22.17
N GLU A 163 11.99 18.25 22.87
CA GLU A 163 13.17 17.88 23.66
C GLU A 163 12.78 17.17 24.95
N ARG A 164 11.69 17.60 25.59
CA ARG A 164 11.15 16.98 26.80
C ARG A 164 9.73 17.45 27.09
N GLY A 165 9.06 16.68 27.94
CA GLY A 165 7.72 16.97 28.46
C GLY A 165 6.62 16.54 27.50
N ASP A 166 5.42 17.03 27.73
CA ASP A 166 4.22 16.55 27.05
C ASP A 166 3.60 17.65 26.20
N ILE A 167 3.22 17.29 24.97
CA ILE A 167 2.47 18.16 24.08
C ILE A 167 1.27 17.41 23.50
N LEU A 168 0.20 18.14 23.22
CA LEU A 168 -0.95 17.65 22.48
C LEU A 168 -1.14 18.52 21.25
N ILE A 169 -1.20 17.89 20.09
CA ILE A 169 -1.25 18.57 18.80
C ILE A 169 -2.57 18.29 18.12
N GLN A 170 -3.29 19.36 17.79
CA GLN A 170 -4.38 19.35 16.82
C GLN A 170 -3.81 19.79 15.47
N ALA A 171 -3.41 18.84 14.65
CA ALA A 171 -2.79 19.09 13.35
C ALA A 171 -3.83 19.58 12.34
N ALA A 172 -3.54 20.67 11.63
CA ALA A 172 -4.39 21.14 10.56
C ALA A 172 -4.37 20.15 9.38
N LYS A 173 -5.49 20.07 8.65
CA LYS A 173 -5.54 19.30 7.39
C LYS A 173 -4.72 20.01 6.33
N ARG A 174 -3.84 19.27 5.65
CA ARG A 174 -2.96 19.78 4.59
C ARG A 174 -3.27 19.08 3.28
N THR A 175 -3.24 19.83 2.17
CA THR A 175 -3.35 19.29 0.80
C THR A 175 -1.98 18.95 0.21
N SER A 176 -0.89 19.42 0.83
CA SER A 176 0.48 19.04 0.49
C SER A 176 1.43 19.21 1.69
N GLY A 177 2.39 18.28 1.82
CA GLY A 177 3.35 18.24 2.92
C GLY A 177 2.79 17.69 4.23
N HIS A 178 3.67 17.31 5.16
CA HIS A 178 3.32 16.65 6.42
C HIS A 178 3.76 17.47 7.64
N LEU A 179 3.06 17.24 8.75
CA LEU A 179 3.54 17.67 10.06
C LEU A 179 4.30 16.49 10.69
N TYR A 180 5.54 16.73 11.10
CA TYR A 180 6.35 15.79 11.84
C TYR A 180 6.49 16.25 13.28
N VAL A 181 6.52 15.30 14.21
CA VAL A 181 7.01 15.53 15.58
C VAL A 181 8.25 14.65 15.76
N LEU A 182 9.36 15.25 16.13
CA LEU A 182 10.58 14.54 16.48
C LEU A 182 10.76 14.59 17.99
N SER A 183 10.85 13.42 18.61
CA SER A 183 11.36 13.27 19.97
C SER A 183 12.78 12.68 19.92
N LYS A 184 13.32 12.31 21.07
CA LYS A 184 14.68 11.74 21.17
C LYS A 184 14.83 10.39 20.47
N ASP A 185 13.77 9.60 20.43
CA ASP A 185 13.79 8.19 20.05
C ASP A 185 12.66 7.79 19.10
N CYS A 186 11.77 8.72 18.72
CA CYS A 186 10.79 8.47 17.66
C CYS A 186 10.55 9.67 16.74
N ARG A 187 10.05 9.35 15.55
CA ARG A 187 9.50 10.30 14.58
C ARG A 187 8.03 9.99 14.38
N VAL A 188 7.20 11.01 14.52
CA VAL A 188 5.75 10.91 14.35
C VAL A 188 5.36 11.71 13.11
N ALA A 189 4.70 11.09 12.14
CA ALA A 189 4.23 11.72 10.91
C ALA A 189 2.71 11.72 10.85
N VAL A 190 2.11 12.89 10.58
CA VAL A 190 0.66 13.06 10.64
C VAL A 190 0.09 13.93 9.52
N THR A 191 -1.21 13.81 9.30
CA THR A 191 -1.98 14.71 8.43
C THR A 191 -3.41 14.85 8.97
N GLY A 192 -3.72 15.98 9.60
CA GLY A 192 -5.07 16.24 10.11
C GLY A 192 -5.51 15.30 11.25
N THR A 193 -4.73 15.24 12.33
CA THR A 193 -4.92 14.34 13.48
C THR A 193 -4.95 15.10 14.80
N ILE A 194 -5.51 14.48 15.84
CA ILE A 194 -5.37 14.93 17.23
C ILE A 194 -4.64 13.84 18.00
N PHE A 195 -3.48 14.17 18.58
CA PHE A 195 -2.62 13.19 19.26
C PHE A 195 -1.74 13.87 20.30
N SER A 196 -1.34 13.13 21.31
CA SER A 196 -0.32 13.56 22.26
C SER A 196 1.02 12.87 21.98
N VAL A 197 2.09 13.62 22.23
CA VAL A 197 3.46 13.11 22.24
C VAL A 197 4.11 13.56 23.53
N SER A 198 4.67 12.61 24.25
CA SER A 198 5.41 12.83 25.48
C SER A 198 6.83 12.34 25.31
N SER A 199 7.79 13.21 25.57
CA SER A 199 9.22 12.93 25.49
C SER A 199 9.78 12.82 26.90
N GLY A 200 9.93 11.59 27.36
CA GLY A 200 10.47 11.22 28.65
C GLY A 200 11.99 11.17 28.67
N ILE A 201 12.55 10.74 29.81
CA ILE A 201 14.00 10.49 29.95
C ILE A 201 14.37 9.13 29.38
N ARG A 202 13.46 8.16 29.44
CA ARG A 202 13.69 6.75 29.05
C ARG A 202 12.96 6.37 27.77
N ASP A 203 11.77 6.93 27.57
CA ASP A 203 10.83 6.56 26.53
C ASP A 203 10.12 7.80 25.98
N SER A 204 9.60 7.66 24.77
CA SER A 204 8.56 8.53 24.23
C SER A 204 7.24 7.79 24.17
N ARG A 205 6.16 8.49 24.50
CA ARG A 205 4.80 7.96 24.44
C ARG A 205 3.98 8.74 23.45
N ILE A 206 3.19 8.03 22.66
CA ILE A 206 2.30 8.61 21.67
C ILE A 206 0.91 8.05 21.92
N ALA A 207 -0.10 8.91 21.92
CA ALA A 207 -1.49 8.50 22.04
C ALA A 207 -2.36 9.25 21.03
N VAL A 208 -3.23 8.54 20.31
CA VAL A 208 -4.05 9.10 19.24
C VAL A 208 -5.48 9.29 19.72
N VAL A 209 -5.98 10.52 19.59
CA VAL A 209 -7.37 10.89 19.87
C VAL A 209 -8.20 10.86 18.58
N GLU A 210 -7.62 11.31 17.47
CA GLU A 210 -8.29 11.41 16.17
C GLU A 210 -7.32 11.19 15.01
N GLY A 211 -7.80 10.51 13.96
CA GLY A 211 -7.09 10.28 12.71
C GLY A 211 -6.12 9.11 12.80
N ALA A 212 -5.09 9.11 11.96
CA ALA A 212 -4.09 8.05 11.94
C ALA A 212 -2.69 8.65 12.01
N VAL A 213 -1.87 8.11 12.91
CA VAL A 213 -0.51 8.61 13.19
C VAL A 213 0.49 7.54 12.85
N ARG A 214 1.47 7.87 12.00
CA ARG A 214 2.58 6.96 11.72
C ARG A 214 3.72 7.27 12.68
N VAL A 215 4.14 6.28 13.45
CA VAL A 215 5.26 6.39 14.41
C VAL A 215 6.40 5.51 13.91
N SER A 216 7.56 6.11 13.68
CA SER A 216 8.79 5.39 13.36
C SER A 216 9.73 5.45 14.57
N TYR A 217 10.09 4.30 15.14
CA TYR A 217 10.96 4.18 16.31
C TYR A 217 11.76 2.88 16.23
N ALA A 218 13.00 2.85 16.73
CA ALA A 218 13.85 1.65 16.75
C ALA A 218 14.02 0.87 15.41
N GLY A 219 13.79 1.53 14.26
CA GLY A 219 13.82 0.89 12.93
C GLY A 219 12.49 0.25 12.51
N GLU A 220 11.47 0.31 13.35
CA GLU A 220 10.11 -0.12 13.10
C GLU A 220 9.22 1.07 12.72
N GLU A 221 8.16 0.81 11.95
CA GLU A 221 7.09 1.77 11.68
C GLU A 221 5.74 1.17 12.06
N GLN A 222 4.98 1.90 12.87
CA GLN A 222 3.65 1.51 13.31
C GLN A 222 2.63 2.60 12.96
N MET A 223 1.46 2.18 12.47
CA MET A 223 0.31 3.07 12.33
C MET A 223 -0.54 2.94 13.58
N LEU A 224 -0.88 4.07 14.20
CA LEU A 224 -1.78 4.17 15.34
C LEU A 224 -3.12 4.77 14.92
N HIS A 225 -4.20 4.16 15.39
CA HIS A 225 -5.59 4.56 15.18
C HIS A 225 -6.19 5.25 16.42
N PRO A 226 -7.36 5.90 16.31
CA PRO A 226 -7.98 6.60 17.44
C PRO A 226 -8.24 5.66 18.62
N GLY A 227 -7.79 6.06 19.81
CA GLY A 227 -7.90 5.27 21.03
C GLY A 227 -6.70 4.36 21.30
N GLU A 228 -5.73 4.29 20.38
CA GLU A 228 -4.48 3.56 20.54
C GLU A 228 -3.36 4.47 21.06
N GLY A 229 -2.39 3.86 21.72
CA GLY A 229 -1.17 4.53 22.16
C GLY A 229 -0.02 3.54 22.31
N ILE A 230 1.20 4.04 22.18
CA ILE A 230 2.42 3.26 22.22
C ILE A 230 3.47 3.95 23.08
N SER A 231 4.36 3.16 23.69
CA SER A 231 5.62 3.63 24.24
C SER A 231 6.78 3.01 23.47
N THR A 232 7.85 3.79 23.26
CA THR A 232 9.07 3.33 22.59
C THR A 232 9.94 2.40 23.45
N ALA A 233 9.62 2.22 24.73
CA ALA A 233 10.36 1.30 25.59
C ALA A 233 9.93 -0.17 25.35
N SER A 234 10.92 -1.05 25.23
CA SER A 234 10.80 -2.46 24.81
C SER A 234 10.01 -3.38 25.77
N ASP A 235 9.51 -2.88 26.90
CA ASP A 235 8.88 -3.67 27.98
C ASP A 235 7.70 -2.90 28.61
N SER A 236 7.00 -2.10 27.80
CA SER A 236 5.98 -1.16 28.27
C SER A 236 4.57 -1.74 28.12
N ASP A 237 3.74 -1.59 29.15
CA ASP A 237 2.29 -1.80 29.02
C ASP A 237 1.72 -0.86 27.94
N PRO A 238 0.62 -1.26 27.25
CA PRO A 238 -0.08 -0.40 26.31
C PRO A 238 -0.43 0.96 26.93
N VAL A 239 -0.10 2.05 26.21
CA VAL A 239 -0.34 3.41 26.70
C VAL A 239 -1.82 3.72 26.61
N SER A 240 -2.50 3.72 27.75
CA SER A 240 -3.89 4.19 27.84
C SER A 240 -3.98 5.66 27.45
N VAL A 241 -4.57 5.96 26.29
CA VAL A 241 -4.80 7.34 25.79
C VAL A 241 -5.37 8.25 26.88
N LYS A 242 -6.38 7.79 27.63
CA LYS A 242 -7.00 8.55 28.72
C LYS A 242 -6.02 9.03 29.80
N ARG A 243 -4.99 8.24 30.12
CA ARG A 243 -3.96 8.64 31.09
C ARG A 243 -2.99 9.62 30.46
N GLU A 244 -2.61 9.37 29.21
CA GLU A 244 -1.64 10.19 28.48
C GLU A 244 -2.13 11.63 28.27
N ILE A 245 -3.41 11.81 27.96
CA ILE A 245 -4.00 13.14 27.76
C ILE A 245 -4.60 13.75 29.03
N ALA A 246 -4.47 13.10 30.19
CA ALA A 246 -5.14 13.50 31.44
C ALA A 246 -4.80 14.91 31.93
N TRP A 247 -3.65 15.44 31.49
CA TRP A 247 -3.18 16.78 31.82
C TRP A 247 -3.78 17.87 30.92
N SER A 248 -4.37 17.52 29.78
CA SER A 248 -4.93 18.49 28.83
C SER A 248 -6.10 19.25 29.43
N ARG A 249 -6.16 20.55 29.18
CA ARG A 249 -7.28 21.41 29.56
C ARG A 249 -8.56 21.08 28.78
N ASN A 250 -8.43 20.36 27.66
CA ASN A 250 -9.54 19.91 26.82
C ASN A 250 -9.83 18.41 26.98
N LEU A 251 -9.37 17.76 28.07
CA LEU A 251 -9.53 16.32 28.32
C LEU A 251 -10.96 15.83 28.11
N ASP A 252 -11.94 16.49 28.73
CA ASP A 252 -13.34 16.06 28.66
C ASP A 252 -13.86 16.06 27.22
N GLN A 253 -13.46 17.04 26.41
CA GLN A 253 -13.81 17.10 24.99
C GLN A 253 -13.21 15.93 24.20
N TYR A 254 -11.94 15.60 24.44
CA TYR A 254 -11.26 14.50 23.75
C TYR A 254 -11.79 13.12 24.14
N LEU A 255 -12.08 12.89 25.43
CA LEU A 255 -12.68 11.64 25.89
C LEU A 255 -14.09 11.44 25.34
N GLN A 256 -14.88 12.51 25.27
CA GLN A 256 -16.19 12.46 24.62
C GLN A 256 -16.06 12.13 23.14
N LEU A 257 -15.13 12.76 22.41
CA LEU A 257 -14.92 12.48 20.99
C LEU A 257 -14.52 11.00 20.75
N LEU A 258 -13.56 10.49 21.51
CA LEU A 258 -13.14 9.08 21.44
C LEU A 258 -14.28 8.10 21.72
N ALA A 259 -15.10 8.37 22.74
CA ALA A 259 -16.26 7.54 23.05
C ALA A 259 -17.27 7.53 21.90
N GLN A 260 -17.48 8.68 21.25
CA GLN A 260 -18.37 8.80 20.10
C GLN A 260 -17.83 8.06 18.88
N PHE A 261 -16.52 8.11 18.61
CA PHE A 261 -15.91 7.33 17.53
C PHE A 261 -15.98 5.83 17.76
N SER A 262 -15.66 5.34 18.96
CA SER A 262 -15.77 3.91 19.26
C SER A 262 -17.22 3.41 19.16
N SER A 263 -18.19 4.23 19.60
CA SER A 263 -19.63 3.94 19.42
C SER A 263 -20.02 3.91 17.94
N LEU A 264 -19.58 4.90 17.17
CA LEU A 264 -19.85 5.01 15.73
C LEU A 264 -19.26 3.82 14.97
N GLU A 265 -18.01 3.46 15.24
CA GLU A 265 -17.32 2.32 14.62
C GLU A 265 -18.07 1.01 14.87
N LYS A 266 -18.43 0.70 16.13
CA LYS A 266 -19.20 -0.50 16.48
C LYS A 266 -20.55 -0.54 15.77
N LYS A 267 -21.21 0.61 15.64
CA LYS A 267 -22.47 0.75 14.94
C LYS A 267 -22.32 0.57 13.43
N LEU A 268 -21.28 1.15 12.81
CA LEU A 268 -20.96 0.98 11.40
C LEU A 268 -20.61 -0.49 11.07
N ALA A 269 -19.87 -1.17 11.94
CA ALA A 269 -19.54 -2.58 11.80
C ALA A 269 -20.77 -3.51 11.86
N SER A 270 -21.91 -3.03 12.39
CA SER A 270 -23.17 -3.79 12.42
C SER A 270 -24.00 -3.67 11.14
N ILE A 271 -23.58 -2.82 10.20
CA ILE A 271 -24.31 -2.61 8.95
C ILE A 271 -24.16 -3.86 8.06
N PRO A 272 -25.26 -4.42 7.54
CA PRO A 272 -25.19 -5.57 6.65
C PRO A 272 -24.52 -5.18 5.33
N MET A 273 -23.40 -5.84 5.02
CA MET A 273 -22.72 -5.72 3.74
C MET A 273 -23.45 -6.50 2.64
N PRO A 274 -23.31 -6.13 1.35
CA PRO A 274 -23.89 -6.88 0.25
C PRO A 274 -23.43 -8.35 0.25
N GLY A 275 -24.36 -9.26 0.02
CA GLY A 275 -24.08 -10.70 0.01
C GLY A 275 -23.19 -11.15 -1.15
N LEU A 276 -22.67 -12.38 -1.03
CA LEU A 276 -21.89 -13.03 -2.08
C LEU A 276 -22.73 -13.27 -3.34
N ARG A 277 -22.17 -12.96 -4.52
CA ARG A 277 -22.79 -13.23 -5.82
C ARG A 277 -22.27 -14.53 -6.41
N TYR A 278 -23.17 -15.47 -6.69
CA TYR A 278 -22.80 -16.80 -7.23
C TYR A 278 -22.82 -16.89 -8.77
N SER A 279 -23.28 -15.82 -9.42
CA SER A 279 -23.35 -15.69 -10.87
C SER A 279 -23.41 -14.21 -11.25
N SER A 280 -22.91 -13.85 -12.43
CA SER A 280 -23.04 -12.50 -13.00
C SER A 280 -23.84 -12.55 -14.29
N ARG A 281 -24.93 -11.76 -14.38
CA ARG A 281 -25.68 -11.61 -15.63
C ARG A 281 -24.90 -10.80 -16.65
N LEU A 282 -24.00 -9.94 -16.19
CA LEU A 282 -23.21 -9.02 -17.01
C LEU A 282 -22.01 -9.72 -17.67
N LEU A 283 -21.50 -10.81 -17.08
CA LEU A 283 -20.36 -11.58 -17.61
C LEU A 283 -20.57 -12.03 -19.07
N ARG A 284 -21.80 -12.37 -19.44
CA ARG A 284 -22.15 -12.83 -20.80
C ARG A 284 -22.01 -11.76 -21.89
N PHE A 285 -21.94 -10.48 -21.51
CA PHE A 285 -21.83 -9.34 -22.43
C PHE A 285 -20.40 -8.79 -22.53
N VAL A 286 -19.49 -9.25 -21.66
CA VAL A 286 -18.08 -8.84 -21.69
C VAL A 286 -17.44 -9.38 -22.98
N PRO A 287 -16.75 -8.57 -23.81
CA PRO A 287 -16.12 -9.07 -25.02
C PRO A 287 -14.99 -10.11 -24.78
N GLN A 288 -14.79 -11.05 -25.71
CA GLN A 288 -13.82 -12.16 -25.58
C GLN A 288 -12.37 -11.70 -25.35
N ASN A 289 -12.02 -10.53 -25.88
CA ASN A 289 -10.72 -9.88 -25.79
C ASN A 289 -10.59 -8.95 -24.57
N ALA A 290 -11.39 -9.16 -23.53
CA ALA A 290 -11.21 -8.52 -22.25
C ALA A 290 -9.91 -8.99 -21.58
N VAL A 291 -9.09 -8.03 -21.16
CA VAL A 291 -7.80 -8.27 -20.47
C VAL A 291 -7.87 -7.88 -18.99
N LEU A 292 -8.93 -7.20 -18.57
CA LEU A 292 -9.22 -6.86 -17.17
C LEU A 292 -10.71 -7.04 -16.92
N TYR A 293 -11.05 -7.54 -15.74
CA TYR A 293 -12.42 -7.58 -15.25
C TYR A 293 -12.43 -7.27 -13.76
N ALA A 294 -13.22 -6.29 -13.36
CA ALA A 294 -13.51 -5.96 -11.98
C ALA A 294 -15.02 -5.92 -11.78
N SER A 295 -15.51 -6.49 -10.69
CA SER A 295 -16.93 -6.45 -10.32
C SER A 295 -17.08 -5.95 -8.90
N SER A 296 -17.97 -5.00 -8.71
CA SER A 296 -18.36 -4.49 -7.40
C SER A 296 -19.80 -4.91 -7.09
N PRO A 297 -20.09 -5.37 -5.86
CA PRO A 297 -21.45 -5.34 -5.34
C PRO A 297 -22.01 -3.92 -5.35
N ASN A 298 -23.34 -3.81 -5.35
CA ASN A 298 -24.01 -2.56 -5.08
C ASN A 298 -24.03 -2.27 -3.56
N TYR A 299 -23.25 -1.29 -3.13
CA TYR A 299 -23.15 -0.86 -1.73
C TYR A 299 -24.16 0.23 -1.34
N GLY A 300 -25.14 0.53 -2.20
CA GLY A 300 -26.10 1.62 -2.01
C GLY A 300 -26.81 1.60 -0.66
N ASP A 301 -27.40 0.46 -0.29
CA ASP A 301 -28.12 0.30 0.97
C ASP A 301 -27.21 0.38 2.19
N ALA A 302 -26.01 -0.20 2.11
CA ALA A 302 -25.02 -0.14 3.18
C ALA A 302 -24.56 1.31 3.42
N LEU A 303 -24.28 2.05 2.34
CA LEU A 303 -23.91 3.47 2.41
C LEU A 303 -25.06 4.35 2.90
N LYS A 304 -26.30 4.04 2.53
CA LYS A 304 -27.49 4.73 3.04
C LYS A 304 -27.65 4.54 4.54
N GLN A 305 -27.50 3.32 5.04
CA GLN A 305 -27.56 3.03 6.47
C GLN A 305 -26.39 3.70 7.23
N ALA A 306 -25.19 3.68 6.67
CA ALA A 306 -24.02 4.33 7.26
C ALA A 306 -24.22 5.85 7.36
N ASP A 307 -24.77 6.47 6.30
CA ASP A 307 -25.07 7.89 6.27
C ASP A 307 -26.17 8.28 7.27
N GLN A 308 -27.26 7.51 7.34
CA GLN A 308 -28.32 7.72 8.34
C GLN A 308 -27.77 7.61 9.77
N LEU A 309 -26.95 6.59 10.02
CA LEU A 309 -26.36 6.36 11.33
C LEU A 309 -25.41 7.50 11.72
N LEU A 310 -24.61 7.99 10.77
CA LEU A 310 -23.77 9.15 10.99
C LEU A 310 -24.60 10.39 11.30
N HIS A 311 -25.63 10.69 10.50
CA HIS A 311 -26.54 11.81 10.73
C HIS A 311 -27.20 11.75 12.11
N ASP A 312 -27.69 10.58 12.52
CA ASP A 312 -28.25 10.36 13.86
C ASP A 312 -27.21 10.64 14.96
N GLN A 313 -25.97 10.16 14.79
CA GLN A 313 -24.89 10.46 15.74
C GLN A 313 -24.56 11.95 15.80
N LEU A 314 -24.56 12.65 14.66
CA LEU A 314 -24.33 14.10 14.58
C LEU A 314 -25.44 14.91 15.26
N GLN A 315 -26.69 14.42 15.30
CA GLN A 315 -27.77 15.08 16.05
C GLN A 315 -27.65 14.85 17.57
N THR A 316 -27.10 13.71 17.99
CA THR A 316 -26.97 13.37 19.41
C THR A 316 -25.69 13.88 20.08
N SER A 317 -24.66 14.22 19.31
CA SER A 317 -23.35 14.60 19.82
C SER A 317 -22.88 15.93 19.23
N ASP A 318 -22.93 17.00 20.04
CA ASP A 318 -22.40 18.31 19.67
C ASP A 318 -20.89 18.28 19.38
N VAL A 319 -20.15 17.39 20.06
CA VAL A 319 -18.71 17.24 19.87
C VAL A 319 -18.40 16.61 18.50
N LEU A 320 -19.13 15.56 18.13
CA LEU A 320 -18.99 14.92 16.82
C LEU A 320 -19.45 15.84 15.69
N LYS A 321 -20.52 16.61 15.92
CA LYS A 321 -21.02 17.61 14.97
C LYS A 321 -20.00 18.68 14.65
N LYS A 322 -19.41 19.32 15.67
CA LYS A 322 -18.36 20.32 15.48
C LYS A 322 -17.16 19.74 14.75
N TRP A 323 -16.79 18.50 15.07
CA TRP A 323 -15.73 17.79 14.36
C TRP A 323 -16.07 17.59 12.88
N TRP A 324 -17.28 17.11 12.57
CA TRP A 324 -17.72 16.86 11.19
C TRP A 324 -17.77 18.13 10.34
N GLU A 325 -18.27 19.23 10.91
CA GLU A 325 -18.26 20.56 10.28
C GLU A 325 -16.84 21.01 9.94
N GLN A 326 -15.88 20.79 10.85
CA GLN A 326 -14.46 21.07 10.60
C GLN A 326 -13.85 20.15 9.53
N VAL A 327 -14.28 18.90 9.45
CA VAL A 327 -13.82 17.93 8.44
C VAL A 327 -14.30 18.28 7.04
N ASN A 328 -15.54 18.75 6.93
CA ASN A 328 -16.16 19.14 5.67
C ASN A 328 -15.84 20.58 5.24
N ALA A 329 -15.33 21.41 6.15
CA ALA A 329 -14.89 22.76 5.84
C ALA A 329 -13.85 22.74 4.69
N ASN A 330 -14.17 23.42 3.59
CA ASN A 330 -13.35 23.60 2.38
C ASN A 330 -13.21 22.37 1.45
N ARG A 331 -14.04 21.33 1.58
CA ARG A 331 -14.11 20.26 0.55
C ARG A 331 -15.12 20.62 -0.54
N HIS A 332 -14.65 20.65 -1.78
CA HIS A 332 -15.50 20.81 -2.96
C HIS A 332 -15.14 19.75 -4.03
N PRO A 333 -16.09 18.89 -4.44
CA PRO A 333 -17.42 18.71 -3.86
C PRO A 333 -17.35 18.22 -2.40
N SER A 334 -18.41 18.46 -1.61
CA SER A 334 -18.46 17.97 -0.23
C SER A 334 -18.58 16.45 -0.21
N LEU A 335 -18.17 15.82 0.89
CA LEU A 335 -18.31 14.37 1.05
C LEU A 335 -19.78 13.95 0.98
N GLU A 336 -20.66 14.73 1.61
CA GLU A 336 -22.12 14.55 1.61
C GLU A 336 -22.67 14.55 0.19
N GLU A 337 -22.27 15.51 -0.65
CA GLU A 337 -22.73 15.58 -2.04
C GLU A 337 -22.29 14.35 -2.86
N MET A 338 -21.07 13.85 -2.63
CA MET A 338 -20.59 12.63 -3.30
C MET A 338 -21.32 11.38 -2.83
N ILE A 339 -21.56 11.25 -1.53
CA ILE A 339 -22.30 10.13 -0.93
C ILE A 339 -23.74 10.13 -1.45
N GLU A 340 -24.41 11.29 -1.44
CA GLU A 340 -25.79 11.42 -1.93
C GLU A 340 -25.91 11.06 -3.41
N LYS A 341 -24.97 11.53 -4.26
CA LYS A 341 -24.92 11.16 -5.68
C LYS A 341 -24.74 9.66 -5.86
N PHE A 342 -23.80 9.05 -5.14
CA PHE A 342 -23.57 7.62 -5.24
C PHE A 342 -24.78 6.82 -4.75
N GLN A 343 -25.38 7.18 -3.61
CA GLN A 343 -26.60 6.57 -3.11
C GLN A 343 -27.75 6.68 -4.11
N THR A 344 -27.95 7.85 -4.69
CA THR A 344 -29.01 8.08 -5.68
C THR A 344 -28.78 7.22 -6.92
N LEU A 345 -27.57 7.23 -7.47
CA LEU A 345 -27.20 6.39 -8.61
C LEU A 345 -27.40 4.91 -8.29
N SER A 346 -26.98 4.46 -7.11
CA SER A 346 -27.06 3.06 -6.69
C SER A 346 -28.48 2.51 -6.62
N GLN A 347 -29.49 3.36 -6.38
CA GLN A 347 -30.91 2.97 -6.36
C GLN A 347 -31.48 2.66 -7.75
N TYR A 348 -30.80 3.09 -8.82
CA TYR A 348 -31.17 2.76 -10.19
C TYR A 348 -30.49 1.50 -10.71
N LEU A 349 -29.39 1.08 -10.08
CA LEU A 349 -28.55 -0.02 -10.53
C LEU A 349 -28.93 -1.31 -9.79
N GLY A 350 -28.80 -2.45 -10.46
CA GLY A 350 -28.94 -3.76 -9.84
C GLY A 350 -27.80 -4.09 -8.87
N ASP A 351 -27.72 -5.36 -8.48
CA ASP A 351 -26.82 -5.82 -7.40
C ASP A 351 -25.32 -5.81 -7.77
N GLU A 352 -24.98 -5.57 -9.04
CA GLU A 352 -23.63 -5.68 -9.58
C GLU A 352 -23.32 -4.56 -10.58
N ALA A 353 -22.12 -4.01 -10.46
CA ALA A 353 -21.50 -3.18 -11.49
C ALA A 353 -20.17 -3.81 -11.93
N VAL A 354 -19.96 -3.93 -13.24
CA VAL A 354 -18.77 -4.51 -13.85
C VAL A 354 -17.98 -3.43 -14.59
N LEU A 355 -16.67 -3.39 -14.36
CA LEU A 355 -15.70 -2.69 -15.20
C LEU A 355 -14.83 -3.74 -15.90
N SER A 356 -14.83 -3.73 -17.23
CA SER A 356 -13.91 -4.52 -18.03
C SER A 356 -13.00 -3.61 -18.85
N VAL A 357 -11.77 -4.06 -19.13
CA VAL A 357 -10.91 -3.40 -20.12
C VAL A 357 -10.72 -4.35 -21.30
N VAL A 358 -11.09 -3.87 -22.48
CA VAL A 358 -11.14 -4.65 -23.72
C VAL A 358 -10.04 -4.19 -24.66
N GLN A 359 -9.25 -5.13 -25.19
CA GLN A 359 -8.20 -4.82 -26.15
C GLN A 359 -8.78 -4.67 -27.56
N ARG A 360 -8.85 -3.46 -28.09
CA ARG A 360 -9.28 -3.20 -29.48
C ARG A 360 -8.12 -2.64 -30.30
N GLY A 361 -7.57 -3.46 -31.20
CA GLY A 361 -6.43 -3.07 -32.02
C GLY A 361 -5.24 -2.65 -31.16
N ASP A 362 -4.76 -1.41 -31.35
CA ASP A 362 -3.65 -0.83 -30.59
C ASP A 362 -4.06 -0.13 -29.30
N ARG A 363 -5.31 -0.27 -28.83
CA ARG A 363 -5.83 0.40 -27.63
C ARG A 363 -6.47 -0.57 -26.64
N CYS A 364 -6.37 -0.24 -25.37
CA CYS A 364 -7.19 -0.83 -24.31
C CYS A 364 -8.31 0.16 -23.97
N VAL A 365 -9.55 -0.30 -24.00
CA VAL A 365 -10.75 0.53 -23.86
C VAL A 365 -11.58 0.03 -22.67
N PRO A 366 -11.89 0.87 -21.68
CA PRO A 366 -12.76 0.47 -20.58
C PRO A 366 -14.22 0.37 -21.03
N LEU A 367 -14.93 -0.60 -20.48
CA LEU A 367 -16.37 -0.83 -20.63
C LEU A 367 -16.95 -1.04 -19.24
N ILE A 368 -17.89 -0.19 -18.84
CA ILE A 368 -18.67 -0.36 -17.61
C ILE A 368 -20.05 -0.89 -17.99
N LEU A 369 -20.53 -1.88 -17.24
CA LEU A 369 -21.84 -2.51 -17.40
C LEU A 369 -22.53 -2.56 -16.03
N ALA A 370 -23.82 -2.27 -16.00
CA ALA A 370 -24.67 -2.52 -14.83
C ALA A 370 -26.11 -2.82 -15.27
N GLU A 371 -26.82 -3.61 -14.47
CA GLU A 371 -28.27 -3.79 -14.63
C GLU A 371 -29.01 -2.53 -14.19
N VAL A 372 -30.11 -2.21 -14.85
CA VAL A 372 -31.02 -1.12 -14.48
C VAL A 372 -32.21 -1.73 -13.76
N GLN A 373 -32.34 -1.42 -12.47
CA GLN A 373 -33.41 -1.95 -11.62
C GLN A 373 -34.61 -1.00 -11.54
N ARG A 374 -34.42 0.28 -11.85
CA ARG A 374 -35.45 1.32 -11.75
C ARG A 374 -35.45 2.23 -12.96
N ALA A 375 -36.63 2.52 -13.50
CA ALA A 375 -36.80 3.55 -14.53
C ALA A 375 -36.43 4.95 -14.01
N GLY A 376 -35.98 5.84 -14.89
CA GLY A 376 -35.55 7.20 -14.52
C GLY A 376 -34.02 7.40 -14.51
N LEU A 377 -33.24 6.33 -14.73
CA LEU A 377 -31.77 6.42 -14.74
C LEU A 377 -31.25 7.37 -15.83
N ARG A 378 -31.90 7.38 -17.00
CA ARG A 378 -31.49 8.23 -18.12
C ARG A 378 -31.58 9.70 -17.75
N GLU A 379 -32.73 10.12 -17.25
CA GLU A 379 -33.02 11.49 -16.85
C GLU A 379 -32.06 11.94 -15.72
N TYR A 380 -31.77 11.05 -14.78
CA TYR A 380 -30.77 11.28 -13.73
C TYR A 380 -29.37 11.51 -14.32
N LEU A 381 -28.89 10.61 -15.20
CA LEU A 381 -27.58 10.73 -15.82
C LEU A 381 -27.47 11.96 -16.73
N GLU A 382 -28.56 12.35 -17.42
CA GLU A 382 -28.60 13.58 -18.23
C GLU A 382 -28.43 14.82 -17.36
N GLY A 383 -29.06 14.84 -16.17
CA GLY A 383 -28.87 15.90 -15.18
C GLY A 383 -27.42 15.99 -14.67
N GLU A 384 -26.79 14.86 -14.34
CA GLU A 384 -25.39 14.84 -13.91
C GLU A 384 -24.42 15.16 -15.06
N ALA A 385 -24.72 14.72 -16.29
CA ALA A 385 -23.94 15.06 -17.47
C ALA A 385 -23.99 16.56 -17.77
N ALA A 386 -25.16 17.21 -17.62
CA ALA A 386 -25.29 18.65 -17.78
C ALA A 386 -24.38 19.41 -16.81
N LYS A 387 -24.34 18.99 -15.53
CA LYS A 387 -23.43 19.57 -14.52
C LYS A 387 -21.96 19.33 -14.84
N ALA A 388 -21.58 18.13 -15.26
CA ALA A 388 -20.20 17.80 -15.61
C ALA A 388 -19.70 18.54 -16.87
N ASN A 389 -20.59 18.76 -17.82
CA ASN A 389 -20.30 19.46 -19.07
C ASN A 389 -20.29 20.99 -18.90
N ASP A 390 -20.85 21.50 -17.79
CA ASP A 390 -20.73 22.90 -17.39
C ASP A 390 -19.32 23.18 -16.84
N ASN A 391 -18.33 23.15 -17.74
CA ASN A 391 -16.93 23.42 -17.44
C ASN A 391 -16.39 24.56 -18.32
N PRO A 392 -15.47 25.39 -17.79
CA PRO A 392 -14.92 26.55 -18.49
C PRO A 392 -14.14 26.19 -19.76
N ASN A 393 -13.77 24.92 -19.93
CA ASN A 393 -13.04 24.42 -21.08
C ASN A 393 -13.96 24.04 -22.26
N GLY A 394 -15.28 24.07 -22.08
CA GLY A 394 -16.27 23.68 -23.08
C GLY A 394 -16.12 22.24 -23.59
N GLN A 395 -15.53 21.36 -22.77
CA GLN A 395 -15.32 19.96 -23.13
C GLN A 395 -16.53 19.12 -22.71
N THR A 396 -17.09 18.35 -23.63
CA THR A 396 -18.09 17.34 -23.28
C THR A 396 -17.37 16.20 -22.54
N ILE A 397 -17.68 16.03 -21.26
CA ILE A 397 -17.12 14.97 -20.41
C ILE A 397 -17.94 13.70 -20.55
N LEU A 398 -19.27 13.82 -20.40
CA LEU A 398 -20.22 12.73 -20.44
C LEU A 398 -21.35 13.05 -21.42
N GLN A 399 -21.65 12.11 -22.29
CA GLN A 399 -22.79 12.19 -23.20
C GLN A 399 -23.72 10.99 -22.96
N VAL A 400 -24.96 11.25 -22.57
CA VAL A 400 -25.98 10.23 -22.34
C VAL A 400 -26.77 10.04 -23.64
N LEU A 401 -26.91 8.79 -24.06
CA LEU A 401 -27.49 8.41 -25.36
C LEU A 401 -28.47 7.24 -25.18
N ASN A 402 -29.38 7.08 -26.15
CA ASN A 402 -30.04 5.81 -26.42
C ASN A 402 -29.36 5.04 -27.56
N ALA A 403 -29.85 3.83 -27.84
CA ALA A 403 -29.31 2.98 -28.90
C ALA A 403 -29.34 3.63 -30.29
N SER A 404 -30.40 4.39 -30.63
CA SER A 404 -30.54 5.03 -31.94
C SER A 404 -29.65 6.27 -32.12
N GLU A 405 -29.39 7.01 -31.04
CA GLU A 405 -28.53 8.20 -31.05
C GLU A 405 -27.03 7.82 -31.12
N LEU A 406 -26.68 6.60 -30.72
CA LEU A 406 -25.33 6.08 -30.75
C LEU A 406 -24.74 6.03 -32.17
N ASP A 407 -25.57 5.78 -33.19
CA ASP A 407 -25.13 5.76 -34.59
C ASP A 407 -24.56 7.12 -35.04
N GLY A 408 -25.15 8.22 -34.57
CA GLY A 408 -24.65 9.57 -34.81
C GLY A 408 -23.33 9.87 -34.10
N ALA A 409 -23.11 9.27 -32.92
CA ALA A 409 -21.84 9.38 -32.18
C ALA A 409 -20.73 8.55 -32.82
N VAL A 410 -21.05 7.35 -33.33
CA VAL A 410 -20.13 6.51 -34.11
C VAL A 410 -19.68 7.21 -35.39
N ALA A 411 -20.60 7.86 -36.11
CA ALA A 411 -20.28 8.57 -37.34
C ALA A 411 -19.40 9.83 -37.11
N ASN A 412 -19.41 10.38 -35.90
CA ASN A 412 -18.62 11.55 -35.50
C ASN A 412 -17.49 11.17 -34.53
N THR A 413 -16.55 10.32 -34.98
CA THR A 413 -15.34 9.94 -34.22
C THR A 413 -14.39 11.11 -33.89
N GLY A 414 -14.67 12.33 -34.34
CA GLY A 414 -13.99 13.56 -33.93
C GLY A 414 -14.64 14.28 -32.73
N SER A 415 -15.71 13.72 -32.15
CA SER A 415 -16.39 14.29 -30.98
C SER A 415 -15.45 14.36 -29.78
N ARG A 416 -15.42 15.51 -29.11
CA ARG A 416 -14.61 15.79 -27.91
C ARG A 416 -15.14 15.10 -26.64
N SER A 417 -16.24 14.35 -26.75
CA SER A 417 -16.84 13.58 -25.66
C SER A 417 -15.86 12.54 -25.12
N ARG A 418 -15.51 12.63 -23.82
CA ARG A 418 -14.61 11.66 -23.18
C ARG A 418 -15.28 10.33 -22.87
N LEU A 419 -16.58 10.33 -22.57
CA LEU A 419 -17.35 9.14 -22.20
C LEU A 419 -18.76 9.20 -22.78
N PHE A 420 -19.24 8.05 -23.24
CA PHE A 420 -20.62 7.84 -23.67
C PHE A 420 -21.30 6.88 -22.70
N ALA A 421 -22.48 7.25 -22.19
CA ALA A 421 -23.34 6.39 -21.40
C ALA A 421 -24.61 6.07 -22.20
N VAL A 422 -24.83 4.79 -22.51
CA VAL A 422 -26.05 4.33 -23.19
C VAL A 422 -26.96 3.65 -22.18
N VAL A 423 -28.16 4.19 -22.00
CA VAL A 423 -29.18 3.65 -21.09
C VAL A 423 -30.20 2.87 -21.91
N LEU A 424 -30.20 1.55 -21.73
CA LEU A 424 -31.21 0.62 -22.26
C LEU A 424 -32.27 0.36 -21.17
N PRO A 425 -33.39 -0.32 -21.51
CA PRO A 425 -34.42 -0.66 -20.51
C PRO A 425 -33.91 -1.47 -19.31
N GLU A 426 -33.02 -2.44 -19.55
CA GLU A 426 -32.50 -3.37 -18.51
C GLU A 426 -31.02 -3.16 -18.17
N TYR A 427 -30.28 -2.38 -18.95
CA TYR A 427 -28.83 -2.25 -18.82
C TYR A 427 -28.37 -0.83 -19.06
N VAL A 428 -27.30 -0.44 -18.38
CA VAL A 428 -26.54 0.76 -18.70
C VAL A 428 -25.12 0.38 -19.07
N LEU A 429 -24.62 0.97 -20.15
CA LEU A 429 -23.28 0.74 -20.66
C LEU A 429 -22.52 2.06 -20.75
N VAL A 430 -21.28 2.10 -20.26
CA VAL A 430 -20.45 3.31 -20.33
C VAL A 430 -19.08 2.99 -20.89
N SER A 431 -18.65 3.74 -21.91
CA SER A 431 -17.33 3.58 -22.54
C SER A 431 -16.92 4.85 -23.28
N PRO A 432 -15.61 5.13 -23.42
CA PRO A 432 -15.12 6.18 -24.32
C PRO A 432 -15.19 5.79 -25.80
N ASP A 433 -15.49 4.53 -26.13
CA ASP A 433 -15.56 4.02 -27.51
C ASP A 433 -17.01 3.69 -27.89
N PRO A 434 -17.67 4.51 -28.74
CA PRO A 434 -19.06 4.29 -29.14
C PRO A 434 -19.23 3.06 -30.04
N MET A 435 -18.18 2.64 -30.76
CA MET A 435 -18.22 1.40 -31.55
C MET A 435 -18.20 0.17 -30.67
N LEU A 436 -17.47 0.22 -29.53
CA LEU A 436 -17.51 -0.86 -28.54
C LEU A 436 -18.93 -0.98 -27.96
N LEU A 437 -19.54 0.14 -27.58
CA LEU A 437 -20.91 0.15 -27.06
C LEU A 437 -21.90 -0.45 -28.07
N LYS A 438 -21.81 -0.03 -29.34
CA LYS A 438 -22.70 -0.52 -30.41
C LYS A 438 -22.63 -2.04 -30.57
N ASN A 439 -21.42 -2.61 -30.52
CA ASN A 439 -21.24 -4.06 -30.64
C ASN A 439 -21.84 -4.82 -29.45
N VAL A 440 -21.67 -4.30 -28.23
CA VAL A 440 -22.24 -4.94 -27.03
C VAL A 440 -23.77 -4.84 -27.03
N ILE A 441 -24.32 -3.68 -27.40
CA ILE A 441 -25.78 -3.48 -27.51
C ILE A 441 -26.40 -4.43 -28.53
N ALA A 442 -25.78 -4.61 -29.70
CA ALA A 442 -26.25 -5.58 -30.69
C ALA A 442 -26.27 -7.02 -30.13
N GLY A 443 -25.30 -7.36 -29.28
CA GLY A 443 -25.28 -8.64 -28.57
C GLY A 443 -26.44 -8.79 -27.58
N ILE A 444 -26.70 -7.74 -26.78
CA ILE A 444 -27.84 -7.67 -25.84
C ILE A 444 -29.18 -7.83 -26.58
N GLU A 445 -29.41 -7.05 -27.64
CA GLU A 445 -30.68 -7.06 -28.40
C GLU A 445 -30.93 -8.41 -29.09
N SER A 446 -29.88 -9.02 -29.62
CA SER A 446 -29.94 -10.35 -30.25
C SER A 446 -29.95 -11.51 -29.25
N HIS A 447 -29.88 -11.23 -27.94
CA HIS A 447 -29.76 -12.23 -26.87
C HIS A 447 -28.59 -13.21 -27.09
N SER A 448 -27.52 -12.73 -27.75
CA SER A 448 -26.34 -13.52 -28.02
C SER A 448 -25.30 -13.32 -26.92
N GLU A 449 -24.65 -14.41 -26.52
CA GLU A 449 -23.51 -14.33 -25.63
C GLU A 449 -22.27 -13.86 -26.39
N SER A 450 -21.43 -13.08 -25.73
CA SER A 450 -20.18 -12.61 -26.32
C SER A 450 -19.17 -13.74 -26.59
N GLY A 451 -19.37 -14.93 -25.98
CA GLY A 451 -18.42 -16.04 -25.95
C GLY A 451 -17.28 -15.84 -24.94
N PHE A 452 -17.28 -14.77 -24.14
CA PHE A 452 -16.19 -14.53 -23.19
C PHE A 452 -16.09 -15.60 -22.11
N ALA A 453 -17.22 -16.08 -21.59
CA ALA A 453 -17.27 -17.16 -20.59
C ALA A 453 -16.61 -18.46 -21.08
N GLU A 454 -16.51 -18.65 -22.40
CA GLU A 454 -15.88 -19.83 -23.02
C GLU A 454 -14.37 -19.69 -23.13
N THR A 455 -13.84 -18.47 -23.03
CA THR A 455 -12.39 -18.22 -23.05
C THR A 455 -11.73 -18.76 -21.77
N PRO A 456 -10.43 -19.13 -21.80
CA PRO A 456 -9.73 -19.55 -20.60
C PRO A 456 -9.80 -18.53 -19.45
N TYR A 457 -9.78 -17.24 -19.78
CA TYR A 457 -9.91 -16.18 -18.78
C TYR A 457 -11.34 -16.09 -18.23
N GLY A 458 -12.37 -16.15 -19.08
CA GLY A 458 -13.76 -16.17 -18.65
C GLY A 458 -14.12 -17.38 -17.78
N GLN A 459 -13.52 -18.55 -18.03
CA GLN A 459 -13.69 -19.74 -17.19
C GLN A 459 -13.12 -19.54 -15.77
N VAL A 460 -12.00 -18.82 -15.63
CA VAL A 460 -11.46 -18.44 -14.30
C VAL A 460 -12.47 -17.59 -13.55
N LEU A 461 -13.07 -16.60 -14.22
CA LEU A 461 -14.10 -15.73 -13.66
C LEU A 461 -15.37 -16.50 -13.28
N ALA A 462 -15.87 -17.38 -14.15
CA ALA A 462 -17.04 -18.22 -13.85
C ALA A 462 -16.81 -19.10 -12.61
N ASN A 463 -15.61 -19.65 -12.45
CA ASN A 463 -15.23 -20.43 -11.27
C ASN A 463 -15.17 -19.56 -10.00
N LEU A 464 -14.68 -18.31 -10.08
CA LEU A 464 -14.69 -17.38 -8.94
C LEU A 464 -16.13 -17.07 -8.50
N TYR A 465 -17.02 -16.78 -9.45
CA TYR A 465 -18.45 -16.59 -9.16
C TYR A 465 -19.06 -17.84 -8.51
N SER A 466 -18.77 -19.04 -8.99
CA SER A 466 -19.33 -20.27 -8.40
C SER A 466 -18.98 -20.48 -6.92
N LYS A 467 -17.91 -19.82 -6.42
CA LYS A 467 -17.44 -19.85 -5.03
C LYS A 467 -17.97 -18.69 -4.17
N GLY A 468 -18.86 -17.86 -4.73
CA GLY A 468 -19.37 -16.65 -4.09
C GLY A 468 -18.38 -15.50 -4.21
N ALA A 469 -18.63 -14.61 -5.18
CA ALA A 469 -17.82 -13.44 -5.45
C ALA A 469 -18.26 -12.22 -4.61
N GLY A 470 -17.31 -11.60 -3.92
CA GLY A 470 -17.46 -10.29 -3.27
C GLY A 470 -17.06 -9.14 -4.20
N LEU A 471 -16.18 -8.26 -3.73
CA LEU A 471 -15.44 -7.35 -4.60
C LEU A 471 -14.36 -8.16 -5.33
N LEU A 472 -14.33 -8.06 -6.66
CA LEU A 472 -13.40 -8.81 -7.48
C LEU A 472 -12.61 -7.88 -8.41
N PHE A 473 -11.33 -8.14 -8.53
CA PHE A 473 -10.43 -7.56 -9.53
C PHE A 473 -9.59 -8.66 -10.15
N THR A 474 -9.61 -8.78 -11.48
CA THR A 474 -8.87 -9.78 -12.22
C THR A 474 -8.23 -9.17 -13.45
N ALA A 475 -7.06 -9.66 -13.83
CA ALA A 475 -6.37 -9.25 -15.05
C ALA A 475 -5.67 -10.44 -15.74
N ASP A 476 -5.81 -10.51 -17.06
CA ASP A 476 -5.01 -11.37 -17.95
C ASP A 476 -3.70 -10.64 -18.29
N ILE A 477 -2.70 -10.86 -17.43
CA ILE A 477 -1.38 -10.25 -17.55
C ILE A 477 -0.65 -10.78 -18.79
N ALA A 478 -0.89 -12.04 -19.18
CA ALA A 478 -0.30 -12.59 -20.39
C ALA A 478 -0.75 -11.82 -21.64
N SER A 479 -2.06 -11.66 -21.83
CA SER A 479 -2.64 -10.88 -22.94
C SER A 479 -2.21 -9.41 -22.90
N LEU A 480 -2.23 -8.77 -21.72
CA LEU A 480 -1.82 -7.37 -21.57
C LEU A 480 -0.35 -7.13 -21.96
N ARG A 481 0.53 -8.09 -21.69
CA ARG A 481 1.95 -8.02 -22.09
C ARG A 481 2.14 -8.28 -23.57
N GLN A 482 1.42 -9.24 -24.14
CA GLN A 482 1.44 -9.47 -25.59
C GLN A 482 1.08 -8.17 -26.33
N TYR A 483 -0.01 -7.53 -25.92
CA TYR A 483 -0.41 -6.21 -26.42
C TYR A 483 0.71 -5.16 -26.32
N ARG A 484 1.39 -5.07 -25.17
CA ARG A 484 2.50 -4.11 -24.98
C ARG A 484 3.67 -4.41 -25.90
N ARG A 485 4.05 -5.68 -26.08
CA ARG A 485 5.15 -6.10 -26.97
C ARG A 485 4.87 -5.75 -28.43
N GLU A 486 3.65 -6.00 -28.89
CA GLU A 486 3.22 -5.67 -30.27
C GLU A 486 3.27 -4.16 -30.54
N ARG A 487 2.92 -3.32 -29.55
CA ARG A 487 2.98 -1.85 -29.69
C ARG A 487 4.40 -1.29 -29.65
N VAL A 488 5.29 -1.89 -28.86
CA VAL A 488 6.68 -1.43 -28.70
C VAL A 488 7.54 -1.71 -29.94
N ASN A 489 7.20 -2.70 -30.76
CA ASN A 489 7.84 -2.91 -32.06
C ASN A 489 7.67 -1.74 -33.06
N HIS A 490 6.85 -0.72 -32.75
CA HIS A 490 6.69 0.48 -33.58
C HIS A 490 7.39 1.75 -33.08
N LYS A 491 7.93 1.78 -31.85
CA LYS A 491 8.77 2.90 -31.36
C LYS A 491 9.81 2.40 -30.35
N GLU A 492 11.01 2.21 -30.86
CA GLU A 492 12.30 2.46 -30.19
C GLU A 492 12.39 2.09 -28.69
N TYR A 493 12.45 0.79 -28.38
CA TYR A 493 13.21 0.31 -27.21
C TYR A 493 14.68 0.13 -27.61
N LYS A 494 15.33 1.22 -28.03
CA LYS A 494 16.80 1.26 -28.07
C LYS A 494 17.28 1.74 -26.72
N ASN A 495 17.96 0.83 -26.02
CA ASN A 495 18.92 1.09 -24.94
C ASN A 495 18.38 1.55 -23.58
N HIS A 496 18.00 0.58 -22.76
CA HIS A 496 18.45 0.56 -21.35
C HIS A 496 19.25 -0.72 -21.12
N PRO A 497 20.60 -0.71 -21.27
CA PRO A 497 21.41 -1.92 -21.20
C PRO A 497 21.68 -2.46 -19.79
N HIS A 498 21.08 -1.93 -18.72
CA HIS A 498 21.43 -2.32 -17.35
C HIS A 498 20.19 -2.30 -16.43
N GLY A 499 19.65 -3.48 -16.11
CA GLY A 499 18.54 -3.72 -15.18
C GLY A 499 17.96 -5.13 -15.35
N LEU A 500 17.57 -5.76 -14.24
CA LEU A 500 16.93 -7.09 -14.20
C LEU A 500 15.73 -7.10 -15.15
N ARG A 501 15.78 -7.87 -16.25
CA ARG A 501 14.65 -7.92 -17.19
C ARG A 501 13.48 -8.61 -16.49
N LEU A 502 12.26 -8.13 -16.73
CA LEU A 502 11.05 -8.76 -16.18
C LEU A 502 10.98 -10.26 -16.54
N GLU A 503 11.49 -10.61 -17.72
CA GLU A 503 11.65 -11.98 -18.23
C GLU A 503 12.55 -12.83 -17.31
N ASP A 504 13.67 -12.28 -16.85
CA ASP A 504 14.65 -12.97 -16.01
C ASP A 504 14.18 -13.08 -14.54
N SER A 505 13.29 -12.19 -14.10
CA SER A 505 12.72 -12.20 -12.74
C SER A 505 11.71 -13.33 -12.47
N GLY A 506 11.22 -14.01 -13.51
CA GLY A 506 10.13 -14.99 -13.44
C GLY A 506 8.71 -14.39 -13.41
N PHE A 507 8.56 -13.09 -13.13
CA PHE A 507 7.29 -12.39 -13.32
C PHE A 507 6.93 -12.20 -14.81
N GLY A 508 7.87 -12.47 -15.70
CA GLY A 508 7.67 -12.66 -17.14
C GLY A 508 6.72 -13.80 -17.50
N ASP A 509 6.41 -14.72 -16.57
CA ASP A 509 5.46 -15.81 -16.79
C ASP A 509 4.09 -15.59 -16.14
N LEU A 510 3.86 -14.44 -15.51
CA LEU A 510 2.58 -14.13 -14.88
C LEU A 510 1.43 -14.15 -15.92
N LYS A 511 0.50 -15.08 -15.72
CA LYS A 511 -0.69 -15.31 -16.56
C LYS A 511 -1.88 -14.51 -16.06
N TYR A 512 -2.28 -14.70 -14.79
CA TYR A 512 -3.41 -14.00 -14.18
C TYR A 512 -3.01 -13.32 -12.87
N LEU A 513 -3.60 -12.15 -12.63
CA LEU A 513 -3.67 -11.54 -11.31
C LEU A 513 -5.14 -11.55 -10.88
N ILE A 514 -5.41 -12.04 -9.68
CA ILE A 514 -6.75 -12.13 -9.09
C ILE A 514 -6.66 -11.52 -7.70
N ALA A 515 -7.52 -10.55 -7.40
CA ALA A 515 -7.69 -9.99 -6.07
C ALA A 515 -9.18 -10.03 -5.73
N GLU A 516 -9.53 -10.58 -4.58
CA GLU A 516 -10.90 -10.72 -4.09
C GLU A 516 -10.97 -10.22 -2.65
N SER A 517 -12.04 -9.51 -2.33
CA SER A 517 -12.42 -9.15 -0.97
C SER A 517 -13.87 -9.54 -0.75
N LYS A 518 -14.14 -10.35 0.28
CA LYS A 518 -15.49 -10.82 0.59
C LYS A 518 -15.66 -11.13 2.06
N ASP A 519 -16.89 -11.02 2.56
CA ASP A 519 -17.21 -11.41 3.93
C ASP A 519 -17.73 -12.84 3.95
N VAL A 520 -17.08 -13.70 4.75
CA VAL A 520 -17.50 -15.08 5.01
C VAL A 520 -17.77 -15.21 6.51
N ASN A 521 -19.00 -15.54 6.90
CA ASN A 521 -19.42 -15.64 8.31
C ASN A 521 -19.06 -14.39 9.14
N SER A 522 -19.30 -13.19 8.59
CA SER A 522 -18.96 -11.91 9.23
C SER A 522 -17.47 -11.69 9.49
N THR A 523 -16.60 -12.45 8.80
CA THR A 523 -15.15 -12.25 8.80
C THR A 523 -14.72 -11.79 7.40
N PRO A 524 -14.06 -10.63 7.28
CA PRO A 524 -13.55 -10.17 5.99
C PRO A 524 -12.38 -11.05 5.55
N GLU A 525 -12.50 -11.64 4.38
CA GLU A 525 -11.45 -12.40 3.72
C GLU A 525 -10.94 -11.61 2.51
N ASN A 526 -9.63 -11.36 2.48
CA ASN A 526 -8.94 -10.72 1.37
C ASN A 526 -7.95 -11.69 0.76
N HIS A 527 -8.11 -12.03 -0.51
CA HIS A 527 -7.28 -12.98 -1.23
C HIS A 527 -6.63 -12.29 -2.44
N ALA A 528 -5.33 -12.46 -2.62
CA ALA A 528 -4.61 -12.04 -3.82
C ALA A 528 -3.80 -13.21 -4.38
N VAL A 529 -4.06 -13.59 -5.62
CA VAL A 529 -3.48 -14.75 -6.29
C VAL A 529 -2.81 -14.33 -7.58
N MET A 530 -1.56 -14.76 -7.74
CA MET A 530 -0.77 -14.63 -8.96
C MET A 530 -0.61 -16.01 -9.60
N VAL A 531 -1.12 -16.18 -10.82
CA VAL A 531 -1.06 -17.43 -11.57
C VAL A 531 0.02 -17.33 -12.63
N PHE A 532 0.95 -18.27 -12.67
CA PHE A 532 2.07 -18.30 -13.63
C PHE A 532 1.85 -19.34 -14.73
N ASN A 533 2.43 -19.10 -15.90
CA ASN A 533 2.44 -20.05 -17.00
C ASN A 533 3.57 -21.09 -16.81
N GLY A 534 3.30 -22.10 -15.98
CA GLY A 534 4.28 -23.13 -15.62
C GLY A 534 4.93 -22.91 -14.25
N PRO A 535 5.99 -23.69 -13.92
CA PRO A 535 6.71 -23.53 -12.66
C PRO A 535 7.33 -22.15 -12.54
N ARG A 536 7.23 -21.54 -11.36
CA ARG A 536 7.89 -20.26 -11.06
C ARG A 536 9.41 -20.44 -11.12
N HIS A 537 10.11 -19.46 -11.68
CA HIS A 537 11.58 -19.40 -11.71
C HIS A 537 12.07 -18.01 -11.29
N GLY A 538 13.38 -17.84 -11.12
CA GLY A 538 13.97 -16.56 -10.70
C GLY A 538 13.37 -16.07 -9.37
N ILE A 539 13.22 -14.75 -9.25
CA ILE A 539 12.69 -14.10 -8.04
C ILE A 539 11.25 -14.54 -7.75
N ALA A 540 10.43 -14.80 -8.76
CA ALA A 540 9.06 -15.28 -8.55
C ALA A 540 9.01 -16.65 -7.85
N SER A 541 10.05 -17.48 -7.98
CA SER A 541 10.18 -18.76 -7.27
C SER A 541 10.54 -18.63 -5.80
N TRP A 542 10.88 -17.43 -5.33
CA TRP A 542 11.28 -17.20 -3.94
C TRP A 542 10.13 -17.28 -2.95
N LEU A 543 8.88 -17.13 -3.38
CA LEU A 543 7.74 -17.51 -2.54
C LEU A 543 7.61 -19.03 -2.58
N ALA A 544 7.60 -19.70 -1.44
CA ALA A 544 7.51 -21.16 -1.40
C ALA A 544 6.12 -21.67 -1.82
N ALA A 545 5.96 -23.00 -1.88
CA ALA A 545 4.63 -23.60 -1.85
C ALA A 545 4.05 -23.47 -0.42
N PRO A 546 2.72 -23.52 -0.24
CA PRO A 546 2.12 -23.55 1.09
C PRO A 546 2.72 -24.67 1.95
N ALA A 547 3.21 -24.31 3.13
CA ALA A 547 3.80 -25.21 4.11
C ALA A 547 3.26 -24.87 5.50
N PRO A 548 3.30 -25.80 6.48
CA PRO A 548 3.00 -25.48 7.87
C PRO A 548 3.91 -24.34 8.35
N MET A 549 3.32 -23.31 8.95
CA MET A 549 4.03 -22.13 9.47
C MET A 549 4.21 -22.27 10.98
N GLY A 550 5.31 -22.90 11.40
CA GLY A 550 5.58 -23.21 12.81
C GLY A 550 5.95 -21.96 13.62
N ALA A 551 6.45 -20.91 12.97
CA ALA A 551 6.78 -19.65 13.65
C ALA A 551 5.52 -18.94 14.18
N LEU A 552 4.34 -19.25 13.65
CA LEU A 552 3.06 -18.75 14.19
C LEU A 552 2.76 -19.27 15.61
N GLU A 553 3.33 -20.40 16.03
CA GLU A 553 3.14 -20.92 17.40
C GLU A 553 3.79 -20.04 18.47
N PHE A 554 4.75 -19.19 18.07
CA PHE A 554 5.43 -18.27 18.96
C PHE A 554 4.78 -16.87 19.00
N VAL A 555 3.73 -16.66 18.20
CA VAL A 555 3.00 -15.40 18.17
C VAL A 555 2.13 -15.27 19.41
N SER A 556 2.18 -14.10 20.06
CA SER A 556 1.37 -13.81 21.23
C SER A 556 -0.12 -13.96 20.93
N PRO A 557 -0.93 -14.53 21.83
CA PRO A 557 -2.40 -14.50 21.73
C PRO A 557 -2.99 -13.08 21.68
N GLN A 558 -2.21 -12.05 22.03
CA GLN A 558 -2.60 -10.63 22.01
C GLN A 558 -2.13 -9.90 20.74
N ALA A 559 -1.55 -10.60 19.76
CA ALA A 559 -1.11 -10.00 18.51
C ALA A 559 -2.28 -9.35 17.77
N SER A 560 -2.18 -8.04 17.53
CA SER A 560 -3.16 -7.26 16.77
C SER A 560 -3.03 -7.45 15.26
N ALA A 561 -1.82 -7.78 14.79
CA ALA A 561 -1.58 -8.15 13.41
C ALA A 561 -0.45 -9.18 13.31
N VAL A 562 -0.55 -10.09 12.35
CA VAL A 562 0.47 -11.10 12.10
C VAL A 562 0.68 -11.23 10.59
N VAL A 563 1.93 -11.09 10.17
CA VAL A 563 2.35 -11.33 8.79
C VAL A 563 3.32 -12.49 8.82
N SER A 564 2.96 -13.59 8.17
CA SER A 564 3.86 -14.73 7.98
C SER A 564 4.06 -15.00 6.50
N VAL A 565 5.30 -15.29 6.13
CA VAL A 565 5.70 -15.59 4.77
C VAL A 565 6.54 -16.85 4.76
N VAL A 566 6.24 -17.73 3.79
CA VAL A 566 7.07 -18.90 3.49
C VAL A 566 7.80 -18.62 2.18
N VAL A 567 9.13 -18.64 2.25
CA VAL A 567 10.04 -18.38 1.15
C VAL A 567 10.87 -19.61 0.83
N LYS A 568 11.44 -19.62 -0.38
CA LYS A 568 12.46 -20.57 -0.81
C LYS A 568 13.61 -20.53 0.20
N GLN A 569 14.32 -21.64 0.36
CA GLN A 569 15.47 -21.69 1.26
C GLN A 569 16.44 -20.54 0.97
N PRO A 570 16.86 -19.75 1.98
CA PRO A 570 17.70 -18.57 1.76
C PRO A 570 19.01 -18.87 1.04
N GLU A 571 19.61 -20.04 1.26
CA GLU A 571 20.77 -20.53 0.48
C GLU A 571 20.47 -20.58 -1.02
N ALA A 572 19.32 -21.14 -1.41
CA ALA A 572 18.92 -21.25 -2.80
C ALA A 572 18.45 -19.90 -3.40
N MET A 573 18.06 -18.93 -2.57
CA MET A 573 17.82 -17.55 -3.02
C MET A 573 19.15 -16.81 -3.27
N LEU A 574 20.13 -17.00 -2.39
CA LEU A 574 21.47 -16.44 -2.57
C LEU A 574 22.15 -17.02 -3.82
N ASP A 575 22.00 -18.32 -4.07
CA ASP A 575 22.48 -18.96 -5.29
C ASP A 575 21.83 -18.34 -6.55
N ASP A 576 20.53 -18.01 -6.50
CA ASP A 576 19.85 -17.30 -7.58
C ASP A 576 20.47 -15.90 -7.80
N ILE A 577 20.71 -15.12 -6.73
CA ILE A 577 21.34 -13.78 -6.81
C ILE A 577 22.73 -13.88 -7.46
N VAL A 578 23.55 -14.84 -7.02
CA VAL A 578 24.89 -15.06 -7.57
C VAL A 578 24.81 -15.47 -9.04
N SER A 579 23.86 -16.33 -9.40
CA SER A 579 23.66 -16.75 -10.79
C SER A 579 23.26 -15.59 -11.71
N ILE A 580 22.39 -14.69 -11.24
CA ILE A 580 21.98 -13.49 -11.97
C ILE A 580 23.16 -12.53 -12.12
N GLY A 581 23.91 -12.30 -11.04
CA GLY A 581 25.11 -11.45 -11.06
C GLY A 581 26.19 -11.95 -12.01
N ARG A 582 26.41 -13.27 -12.10
CA ARG A 582 27.33 -13.90 -13.07
C ARG A 582 26.91 -13.67 -14.52
N ALA A 583 25.61 -13.65 -14.80
CA ALA A 583 25.06 -13.38 -16.13
C ALA A 583 25.27 -11.92 -16.57
N GLU A 584 25.37 -10.98 -15.63
CA GLU A 584 25.59 -9.55 -15.93
C GLU A 584 27.07 -9.20 -16.24
N GLY A 585 28.04 -9.99 -15.77
CA GLY A 585 29.44 -9.86 -16.21
C GLY A 585 30.49 -10.55 -15.33
N PRO A 586 31.73 -10.67 -15.83
CA PRO A 586 32.80 -11.42 -15.15
C PRO A 586 33.36 -10.74 -13.87
N GLY A 587 32.99 -9.48 -13.60
CA GLY A 587 33.45 -8.74 -12.42
C GLY A 587 32.70 -9.07 -11.12
N PHE A 588 31.48 -9.59 -11.23
CA PHE A 588 30.62 -9.87 -10.07
C PHE A 588 31.26 -10.85 -9.08
N GLU A 589 31.90 -11.92 -9.57
CA GLU A 589 32.57 -12.91 -8.71
C GLU A 589 33.68 -12.29 -7.85
N SER A 590 34.47 -11.39 -8.44
CA SER A 590 35.53 -10.71 -7.70
C SER A 590 34.95 -9.77 -6.64
N ASP A 591 33.87 -9.05 -6.96
CA ASP A 591 33.24 -8.10 -6.04
C ASP A 591 32.50 -8.81 -4.90
N PHE A 592 31.78 -9.90 -5.20
CA PHE A 592 31.12 -10.74 -4.21
C PHE A 592 32.15 -11.36 -3.25
N GLY A 593 33.25 -11.92 -3.79
CA GLY A 593 34.35 -12.44 -2.96
C GLY A 593 35.04 -11.37 -2.12
N ASN A 594 35.15 -10.13 -2.62
CA ASN A 594 35.68 -9.00 -1.85
C ASN A 594 34.76 -8.62 -0.68
N ILE A 595 33.44 -8.68 -0.85
CA ILE A 595 32.45 -8.43 0.21
C ILE A 595 32.57 -9.49 1.30
N GLU A 596 32.60 -10.77 0.95
CA GLU A 596 32.77 -11.86 1.93
C GLU A 596 34.11 -11.75 2.66
N SER A 597 35.17 -11.37 1.96
CA SER A 597 36.50 -11.16 2.55
C SER A 597 36.52 -9.96 3.50
N TRP A 598 35.82 -8.87 3.16
CA TRP A 598 35.69 -7.69 4.02
C TRP A 598 34.87 -7.99 5.28
N LEU A 599 33.74 -8.69 5.12
CA LEU A 599 32.92 -9.17 6.24
C LEU A 599 33.61 -10.26 7.06
N ARG A 600 34.65 -10.91 6.51
CA ARG A 600 35.30 -12.11 7.05
C ARG A 600 34.30 -13.23 7.35
N PHE A 601 33.31 -13.36 6.48
CA PHE A 601 32.10 -14.12 6.71
C PHE A 601 31.55 -14.63 5.38
N ARG A 602 31.28 -15.93 5.26
CA ARG A 602 30.72 -16.50 4.02
C ARG A 602 29.21 -16.42 4.07
N LEU A 603 28.63 -15.61 3.19
CA LEU A 603 27.20 -15.32 3.22
C LEU A 603 26.36 -16.57 2.98
N ARG A 604 26.87 -17.50 2.15
CA ARG A 604 26.20 -18.76 1.84
C ARG A 604 26.26 -19.75 3.00
N GLU A 605 27.47 -20.17 3.37
CA GLU A 605 27.63 -21.22 4.39
C GLU A 605 27.33 -20.72 5.80
N ASP A 606 27.75 -19.51 6.15
CA ASP A 606 27.74 -19.05 7.55
C ASP A 606 26.43 -18.31 7.92
N PHE A 607 25.61 -17.91 6.93
CA PHE A 607 24.31 -17.24 7.15
C PHE A 607 23.16 -17.92 6.42
N ALA A 608 23.15 -17.92 5.09
CA ALA A 608 21.97 -18.32 4.32
C ALA A 608 21.58 -19.80 4.54
N SER A 609 22.55 -20.69 4.76
CA SER A 609 22.30 -22.11 5.07
C SER A 609 21.70 -22.34 6.48
N THR A 610 21.87 -21.37 7.38
CA THR A 610 21.40 -21.48 8.79
C THR A 610 19.97 -20.99 8.98
N LEU A 611 19.41 -20.28 7.98
CA LEU A 611 18.08 -19.70 8.04
C LEU A 611 17.03 -20.65 7.47
N GLY A 612 15.88 -20.74 8.15
CA GLY A 612 14.70 -21.40 7.62
C GLY A 612 14.02 -20.59 6.51
N GLY A 613 13.19 -21.25 5.71
CA GLY A 613 12.37 -20.60 4.67
C GLY A 613 11.07 -20.00 5.21
N GLU A 614 10.99 -19.67 6.49
CA GLU A 614 9.79 -19.09 7.12
C GLU A 614 10.19 -17.83 7.88
N ALA A 615 9.42 -16.76 7.71
CA ALA A 615 9.56 -15.54 8.48
C ALA A 615 8.17 -15.09 8.95
N THR A 616 8.03 -14.88 10.25
CA THR A 616 6.81 -14.35 10.87
C THR A 616 7.16 -13.07 11.61
N LEU A 617 6.37 -12.04 11.35
CA LEU A 617 6.37 -10.78 12.05
C LEU A 617 5.00 -10.61 12.69
N ALA A 618 4.96 -10.49 14.00
CA ALA A 618 3.75 -10.18 14.75
C ALA A 618 3.86 -8.77 15.33
N LEU A 619 2.74 -8.08 15.36
CA LEU A 619 2.58 -6.80 16.01
C LEU A 619 1.65 -7.02 17.19
N ASP A 620 2.23 -6.98 18.39
CA ASP A 620 1.51 -7.12 19.65
C ASP A 620 0.77 -5.82 19.98
N GLY A 621 -0.47 -5.96 20.48
CA GLY A 621 -1.37 -4.85 20.81
C GLY A 621 -1.51 -4.58 22.30
#